data_AF-A0A0D2N2F3-F1
#
_entry.id   AF-A0A0D2N2F3-F1
#
_cell.length_a   1.000
_cell.length_b   1.000
_cell.length_c   1.000
_cell.angle_alpha   90.00
_cell.angle_beta   90.00
_cell.angle_gamma   90.00
#
_symmetry.space_group_name_H-M   'P 1'
#
loop_
_entity.id
_entity.type
_entity.pdbx_description
1 polymer ?
#
loop_
_entity_poly.entity_id
_entity_poly.type
_entity_poly.pdbx_seq_one_letter_code
_entity_poly.pdbx_strand_id
1 'polypeptide(L)'
;MAERNEKKRKRIENTQKQQNKKQDGEVKKEERDGNSEEMAKKGQEIQAKSNSNKKFKKVFPYGNYKSYYGYRIGKGPEREEDPRIRVLKKEWFEGKDCLDIGCNSGVVTIQIAKKYNCKSILGLDIDSALIEEAFWYLRKFVKMEFAEKKNTNNTNVKAVQDVNESEQCTNKSSNEGADNGSSHQSSCERNLSDIVSFRQENFVRSRPHDKQYDTILCLSVTKWIHLNWGDDGLITAFGKIWRLLRPGGVFVLEPQPWSSYERNRRVSEVYSFYINENNYG
;
A
#
# COMPACT_ATOMS: atom_id res chain seq x y z
N MET A 1 68.59 2.50 -45.24
CA MET A 1 68.90 1.08 -44.88
C MET A 1 68.49 0.70 -43.45
N ALA A 2 68.41 1.64 -42.49
CA ALA A 2 68.07 1.34 -41.09
C ALA A 2 66.59 0.95 -40.85
N GLU A 3 65.62 1.60 -41.51
CA GLU A 3 64.18 1.32 -41.27
C GLU A 3 63.69 -0.03 -41.80
N ARG A 4 64.37 -0.60 -42.81
CA ARG A 4 64.02 -1.92 -43.37
C ARG A 4 64.43 -3.07 -42.45
N ASN A 5 65.45 -2.85 -41.61
CA ASN A 5 65.93 -3.83 -40.63
C ASN A 5 65.07 -3.86 -39.36
N GLU A 6 64.46 -2.73 -38.98
CA GLU A 6 63.60 -2.67 -37.79
C GLU A 6 62.24 -3.34 -38.02
N LYS A 7 61.65 -3.18 -39.20
CA LYS A 7 60.41 -3.91 -39.59
C LYS A 7 60.63 -5.43 -39.69
N LYS A 8 61.85 -5.88 -40.03
CA LYS A 8 62.19 -7.31 -40.09
C LYS A 8 62.36 -7.91 -38.69
N ARG A 9 62.93 -7.17 -37.73
CA ARG A 9 63.04 -7.58 -36.32
C ARG A 9 61.68 -7.72 -35.63
N LYS A 10 60.78 -6.72 -35.78
CA LYS A 10 59.43 -6.76 -35.18
C LYS A 10 58.54 -7.90 -35.73
N ARG A 11 58.77 -8.36 -36.97
CA ARG A 11 58.04 -9.48 -37.58
C ARG A 11 58.53 -10.85 -37.08
N ILE A 12 59.81 -10.96 -36.68
CA ILE A 12 60.39 -12.19 -36.13
C ILE A 12 59.93 -12.37 -34.67
N GLU A 13 59.92 -11.29 -33.86
CA GLU A 13 59.43 -11.34 -32.47
C GLU A 13 57.93 -11.69 -32.37
N ASN A 14 57.09 -11.22 -33.30
CA ASN A 14 55.67 -11.56 -33.31
C ASN A 14 55.40 -13.01 -33.73
N THR A 15 56.25 -13.59 -34.58
CA THR A 15 56.13 -15.00 -35.00
C THR A 15 56.56 -15.95 -33.87
N GLN A 16 57.58 -15.59 -33.09
CA GLN A 16 58.00 -16.35 -31.91
C GLN A 16 57.00 -16.27 -30.75
N LYS A 17 56.32 -15.13 -30.54
CA LYS A 17 55.24 -15.01 -29.54
C LYS A 17 53.97 -15.81 -29.88
N GLN A 18 53.70 -16.08 -31.16
CA GLN A 18 52.57 -16.91 -31.59
C GLN A 18 52.86 -18.42 -31.53
N GLN A 19 54.13 -18.84 -31.62
CA GLN A 19 54.52 -20.25 -31.46
C GLN A 19 54.53 -20.68 -29.99
N ASN A 20 54.99 -19.83 -29.05
CA ASN A 20 54.95 -20.15 -27.62
C ASN A 20 53.52 -20.25 -27.04
N LYS A 21 52.53 -19.54 -27.62
CA LYS A 21 51.12 -19.64 -27.21
C LYS A 21 50.42 -20.92 -27.67
N LYS A 22 50.96 -21.64 -28.66
CA LYS A 22 50.40 -22.91 -29.13
C LYS A 22 50.94 -24.11 -28.34
N GLN A 23 52.18 -24.06 -27.85
CA GLN A 23 52.75 -25.11 -27.00
C GLN A 23 52.18 -25.13 -25.56
N ASP A 24 51.82 -23.97 -24.98
CA ASP A 24 51.15 -23.92 -23.67
C ASP A 24 49.69 -24.42 -23.70
N GLY A 25 49.10 -24.56 -24.90
CA GLY A 25 47.73 -25.03 -25.11
C GLY A 25 47.61 -26.55 -25.27
N GLU A 26 48.67 -27.23 -25.68
CA GLU A 26 48.69 -28.70 -25.87
C GLU A 26 49.10 -29.45 -24.60
N VAL A 27 49.95 -28.88 -23.74
CA VAL A 27 50.36 -29.54 -22.47
C VAL A 27 49.23 -29.54 -21.41
N LYS A 28 48.24 -28.64 -21.50
CA LYS A 28 47.08 -28.61 -20.59
C LYS A 28 45.91 -29.51 -21.00
N LYS A 29 46.03 -30.23 -22.12
CA LYS A 29 44.95 -31.07 -22.66
C LYS A 29 45.09 -32.56 -22.35
N GLU A 30 46.25 -33.02 -21.86
CA GLU A 30 46.49 -34.44 -21.57
C GLU A 30 46.44 -34.83 -20.07
N GLU A 31 46.28 -33.89 -19.14
CA GLU A 31 46.10 -34.20 -17.70
C GLU A 31 44.62 -34.17 -17.21
N ARG A 32 43.64 -34.07 -18.11
CA ARG A 32 42.21 -33.90 -17.73
C ARG A 32 41.27 -35.07 -18.06
N ASP A 33 41.78 -36.19 -18.57
CA ASP A 33 40.93 -37.31 -18.99
C ASP A 33 40.86 -38.49 -17.98
N GLY A 34 41.29 -38.27 -16.73
CA GLY A 34 41.33 -39.32 -15.71
C GLY A 34 40.36 -39.19 -14.51
N ASN A 35 39.51 -38.15 -14.43
CA ASN A 35 38.71 -37.94 -13.20
C ASN A 35 37.30 -37.34 -13.43
N SER A 36 36.69 -37.63 -14.57
CA SER A 36 35.44 -37.02 -15.03
C SER A 36 34.15 -37.68 -14.51
N GLU A 37 34.22 -38.86 -13.89
CA GLU A 37 33.01 -39.54 -13.39
C GLU A 37 32.69 -39.27 -11.91
N GLU A 38 33.67 -38.94 -11.06
CA GLU A 38 33.43 -38.69 -9.63
C GLU A 38 33.04 -37.23 -9.31
N MET A 39 33.45 -36.26 -10.15
CA MET A 39 33.02 -34.86 -10.03
C MET A 39 31.62 -34.60 -10.61
N ALA A 40 31.13 -35.43 -11.52
CA ALA A 40 29.79 -35.31 -12.10
C ALA A 40 28.67 -35.62 -11.09
N LYS A 41 28.90 -36.57 -10.16
CA LYS A 41 27.93 -36.89 -9.09
C LYS A 41 27.90 -35.85 -7.97
N LYS A 42 29.04 -35.24 -7.62
CA LYS A 42 29.07 -34.11 -6.65
C LYS A 42 28.54 -32.80 -7.23
N GLY A 43 28.65 -32.58 -8.55
CA GLY A 43 28.06 -31.42 -9.24
C GLY A 43 26.53 -31.44 -9.30
N GLN A 44 25.93 -32.64 -9.45
CA GLN A 44 24.48 -32.81 -9.48
C GLN A 44 23.84 -32.65 -8.07
N GLU A 45 24.51 -33.04 -6.99
CA GLU A 45 24.01 -32.79 -5.62
C GLU A 45 24.11 -31.31 -5.19
N ILE A 46 25.09 -30.56 -5.71
CA ILE A 46 25.22 -29.12 -5.42
C ILE A 46 24.21 -28.30 -6.26
N GLN A 47 23.93 -28.69 -7.51
CA GLN A 47 22.88 -28.03 -8.29
C GLN A 47 21.45 -28.36 -7.80
N ALA A 48 21.20 -29.57 -7.30
CA ALA A 48 19.89 -29.92 -6.70
C ALA A 48 19.60 -29.21 -5.37
N LYS A 49 20.63 -28.81 -4.60
CA LYS A 49 20.46 -28.06 -3.33
C LYS A 49 20.38 -26.54 -3.50
N SER A 50 20.69 -26.00 -4.68
CA SER A 50 20.58 -24.55 -4.95
C SER A 50 19.21 -24.11 -5.49
N ASN A 51 18.34 -25.05 -5.87
CA ASN A 51 17.04 -24.76 -6.49
C ASN A 51 15.83 -24.82 -5.55
N SER A 52 16.01 -25.09 -4.26
CA SER A 52 14.90 -25.17 -3.30
C SER A 52 14.64 -23.91 -2.47
N ASN A 53 15.38 -22.81 -2.70
CA ASN A 53 15.26 -21.59 -1.87
C ASN A 53 15.16 -20.26 -2.65
N LYS A 54 14.68 -20.27 -3.90
CA LYS A 54 14.08 -19.06 -4.45
C LYS A 54 12.71 -18.89 -3.81
N LYS A 55 12.66 -18.25 -2.63
CA LYS A 55 11.40 -17.70 -2.10
C LYS A 55 10.75 -16.94 -3.25
N PHE A 56 9.61 -17.42 -3.76
CA PHE A 56 8.84 -16.68 -4.75
C PHE A 56 8.65 -15.28 -4.19
N LYS A 57 9.29 -14.29 -4.81
CA LYS A 57 9.23 -12.92 -4.34
C LYS A 57 7.78 -12.51 -4.49
N LYS A 58 7.08 -12.32 -3.37
CA LYS A 58 5.67 -11.95 -3.38
C LYS A 58 5.48 -10.72 -4.25
N VAL A 59 4.75 -10.89 -5.35
CA VAL A 59 4.43 -9.82 -6.31
C VAL A 59 3.14 -9.14 -5.85
N PHE A 60 3.09 -7.81 -6.02
CA PHE A 60 1.93 -6.98 -5.70
C PHE A 60 1.48 -6.28 -6.98
N PRO A 61 0.74 -6.97 -7.86
CA PRO A 61 0.48 -6.49 -9.22
C PRO A 61 -0.33 -5.19 -9.28
N TYR A 62 -1.11 -4.93 -8.23
CA TYR A 62 -1.93 -3.73 -8.09
C TYR A 62 -1.36 -2.73 -7.09
N GLY A 63 -0.13 -2.96 -6.58
CA GLY A 63 0.42 -2.14 -5.50
C GLY A 63 -0.24 -2.36 -4.14
N ASN A 64 -0.93 -3.47 -3.97
CA ASN A 64 -1.63 -3.93 -2.77
C ASN A 64 -0.67 -4.36 -1.64
N TYR A 65 0.27 -3.49 -1.27
CA TYR A 65 1.24 -3.77 -0.20
C TYR A 65 0.57 -3.75 1.18
N LYS A 66 0.68 -4.85 1.95
CA LYS A 66 0.15 -4.94 3.32
C LYS A 66 0.80 -3.96 4.31
N SER A 67 2.05 -3.54 4.06
CA SER A 67 2.78 -2.62 4.93
C SER A 67 2.88 -1.20 4.34
N TYR A 68 1.95 -0.83 3.47
CA TYR A 68 1.97 0.46 2.77
C TYR A 68 2.13 1.65 3.73
N TYR A 69 1.33 1.70 4.78
CA TYR A 69 1.41 2.74 5.80
C TYR A 69 2.63 2.58 6.74
N GLY A 70 3.12 1.36 6.97
CA GLY A 70 4.31 1.14 7.79
C GLY A 70 5.60 1.70 7.16
N TYR A 71 5.66 1.80 5.84
CA TYR A 71 6.74 2.50 5.13
C TYR A 71 6.54 4.02 5.09
N ARG A 72 5.29 4.50 5.01
CA ARG A 72 4.98 5.93 4.85
C ARG A 72 4.90 6.72 6.15
N ILE A 73 4.43 6.10 7.23
CA ILE A 73 4.14 6.74 8.52
C ILE A 73 5.19 6.34 9.58
N GLY A 74 6.09 5.40 9.26
CA GLY A 74 7.09 4.87 10.20
C GLY A 74 6.58 3.69 11.03
N LYS A 75 7.48 3.05 11.77
CA LYS A 75 7.17 1.96 12.74
C LYS A 75 7.29 2.51 14.15
N GLY A 76 6.23 2.46 14.96
CA GLY A 76 6.28 2.88 16.36
C GLY A 76 4.93 2.86 17.08
N PRO A 77 4.92 2.94 18.42
CA PRO A 77 3.71 2.97 19.25
C PRO A 77 2.92 4.27 19.09
N GLU A 78 3.57 5.37 18.71
CA GLU A 78 2.92 6.61 18.27
C GLU A 78 2.84 6.60 16.74
N ARG A 79 1.69 6.18 16.18
CA ARG A 79 1.46 6.37 14.75
C ARG A 79 1.26 7.86 14.52
N GLU A 80 2.28 8.54 14.01
CA GLU A 80 2.11 9.91 13.54
C GLU A 80 0.98 10.00 12.51
N GLU A 81 0.33 11.16 12.45
CA GLU A 81 -0.64 11.46 11.40
C GLU A 81 0.04 11.38 10.02
N ASP A 82 -0.60 10.72 9.03
CA ASP A 82 -0.05 10.62 7.68
C ASP A 82 0.18 12.05 7.11
N PRO A 83 1.37 12.37 6.57
CA PRO A 83 1.67 13.73 6.10
C PRO A 83 0.67 14.30 5.10
N ARG A 84 -0.01 13.44 4.32
CA ARG A 84 -1.04 13.86 3.38
C ARG A 84 -2.20 14.54 4.08
N ILE A 85 -2.57 14.06 5.28
CA ILE A 85 -3.66 14.64 6.08
C ILE A 85 -3.39 16.12 6.38
N ARG A 86 -2.12 16.53 6.55
CA ARG A 86 -1.73 17.92 6.84
C ARG A 86 -1.95 18.88 5.67
N VAL A 87 -1.97 18.38 4.44
CA VAL A 87 -2.16 19.18 3.21
C VAL A 87 -3.62 19.18 2.75
N LEU A 88 -4.38 18.14 3.13
CA LEU A 88 -5.82 18.08 2.91
C LEU A 88 -6.54 19.17 3.71
N LYS A 89 -7.57 19.79 3.10
CA LYS A 89 -8.31 20.89 3.73
C LYS A 89 -9.67 20.43 4.26
N LYS A 90 -10.06 20.94 5.43
CA LYS A 90 -11.30 20.54 6.13
C LYS A 90 -12.56 20.74 5.27
N GLU A 91 -12.63 21.84 4.54
CA GLU A 91 -13.76 22.21 3.70
C GLU A 91 -14.02 21.23 2.54
N TRP A 92 -13.05 20.38 2.19
CA TRP A 92 -13.23 19.32 1.21
C TRP A 92 -14.00 18.13 1.76
N PHE A 93 -14.14 17.99 3.08
CA PHE A 93 -14.65 16.77 3.71
C PHE A 93 -15.77 17.02 4.72
N GLU A 94 -15.79 18.16 5.40
CA GLU A 94 -16.76 18.45 6.45
C GLU A 94 -18.20 18.40 5.94
N GLY A 95 -19.00 17.48 6.51
CA GLY A 95 -20.38 17.25 6.09
C GLY A 95 -20.53 16.70 4.67
N LYS A 96 -19.45 16.19 4.06
CA LYS A 96 -19.43 15.72 2.67
C LYS A 96 -19.53 14.20 2.52
N ASP A 97 -20.14 13.76 1.43
CA ASP A 97 -20.13 12.37 0.96
C ASP A 97 -18.86 12.12 0.14
N CYS A 98 -17.98 11.26 0.63
CA CYS A 98 -16.63 11.07 0.11
C CYS A 98 -16.39 9.66 -0.45
N LEU A 99 -15.49 9.54 -1.42
CA LEU A 99 -15.00 8.27 -1.98
C LEU A 99 -13.48 8.25 -1.93
N ASP A 100 -12.88 7.14 -1.50
CA ASP A 100 -11.43 6.92 -1.50
C ASP A 100 -11.09 5.72 -2.38
N ILE A 101 -10.54 5.99 -3.57
CA ILE A 101 -10.17 4.96 -4.55
C ILE A 101 -8.79 4.43 -4.20
N GLY A 102 -8.68 3.12 -4.00
CA GLY A 102 -7.45 2.43 -3.60
C GLY A 102 -7.08 2.70 -2.14
N CYS A 103 -8.02 2.52 -1.23
CA CYS A 103 -7.88 2.86 0.19
C CYS A 103 -6.83 2.01 0.94
N ASN A 104 -6.35 0.91 0.33
CA ASN A 104 -5.48 -0.08 0.98
C ASN A 104 -6.12 -0.56 2.29
N SER A 105 -5.38 -0.62 3.40
CA SER A 105 -5.90 -0.97 4.72
C SER A 105 -6.70 0.15 5.41
N GLY A 106 -7.15 1.17 4.68
CA GLY A 106 -8.12 2.17 5.14
C GLY A 106 -7.65 3.14 6.22
N VAL A 107 -6.38 3.10 6.63
CA VAL A 107 -5.85 3.93 7.75
C VAL A 107 -6.03 5.43 7.46
N VAL A 108 -5.66 5.90 6.26
CA VAL A 108 -5.86 7.31 5.88
C VAL A 108 -7.33 7.66 5.72
N THR A 109 -8.13 6.76 5.14
CA THR A 109 -9.58 6.94 5.00
C THR A 109 -10.25 7.19 6.36
N ILE A 110 -9.88 6.41 7.39
CA ILE A 110 -10.40 6.56 8.76
C ILE A 110 -9.91 7.87 9.39
N GLN A 111 -8.63 8.22 9.21
CA GLN A 111 -8.08 9.49 9.72
C GLN A 111 -8.78 10.71 9.12
N ILE A 112 -9.06 10.70 7.81
CA ILE A 112 -9.82 11.77 7.13
C ILE A 112 -11.23 11.89 7.72
N ALA A 113 -11.93 10.77 7.89
CA ALA A 113 -13.27 10.76 8.45
C ALA A 113 -13.31 11.35 9.87
N LYS A 114 -12.37 10.91 10.72
CA LYS A 114 -12.25 11.37 12.12
C LYS A 114 -11.86 12.85 12.19
N LYS A 115 -10.85 13.28 11.44
CA LYS A 115 -10.31 14.65 11.55
C LYS A 115 -11.23 15.69 10.93
N TYR A 116 -11.88 15.37 9.83
CA TYR A 116 -12.63 16.34 9.04
C TYR A 116 -14.14 16.15 9.07
N ASN A 117 -14.68 15.27 9.92
CA ASN A 117 -16.13 15.10 10.15
C ASN A 117 -16.91 14.88 8.86
N CYS A 118 -16.52 13.86 8.10
CA CYS A 118 -17.24 13.47 6.88
C CYS A 118 -18.73 13.16 7.17
N LYS A 119 -19.60 13.45 6.21
CA LYS A 119 -20.97 12.89 6.25
C LYS A 119 -20.92 11.39 6.00
N SER A 120 -20.24 10.96 4.95
CA SER A 120 -19.91 9.55 4.73
C SER A 120 -18.59 9.45 3.98
N ILE A 121 -17.84 8.36 4.16
CA ILE A 121 -16.70 8.01 3.31
C ILE A 121 -16.74 6.52 2.97
N LEU A 122 -16.58 6.21 1.69
CA LEU A 122 -16.44 4.84 1.20
C LEU A 122 -14.99 4.63 0.73
N GLY A 123 -14.29 3.67 1.32
CA GLY A 123 -12.99 3.21 0.80
C GLY A 123 -13.16 2.02 -0.13
N LEU A 124 -12.61 2.11 -1.34
CA LEU A 124 -12.56 1.01 -2.31
C LEU A 124 -11.15 0.47 -2.44
N ASP A 125 -10.99 -0.84 -2.46
CA ASP A 125 -9.73 -1.49 -2.82
C ASP A 125 -10.01 -2.78 -3.60
N ILE A 126 -9.09 -3.19 -4.46
CA ILE A 126 -9.25 -4.40 -5.27
C ILE A 126 -8.98 -5.68 -4.46
N ASP A 127 -8.18 -5.58 -3.41
CA ASP A 127 -7.73 -6.70 -2.58
C ASP A 127 -8.67 -6.91 -1.37
N SER A 128 -9.36 -8.05 -1.33
CA SER A 128 -10.28 -8.40 -0.23
C SER A 128 -9.59 -8.47 1.14
N ALA A 129 -8.34 -8.94 1.19
CA ALA A 129 -7.61 -9.05 2.45
C ALA A 129 -7.24 -7.67 3.01
N LEU A 130 -7.00 -6.68 2.15
CA LEU A 130 -6.80 -5.29 2.59
C LEU A 130 -8.10 -4.66 3.08
N ILE A 131 -9.23 -4.99 2.45
CA ILE A 131 -10.56 -4.56 2.93
C ILE A 131 -10.89 -5.17 4.30
N GLU A 132 -10.59 -6.44 4.51
CA GLU A 132 -10.72 -7.07 5.84
C GLU A 132 -9.84 -6.36 6.89
N GLU A 133 -8.61 -6.02 6.53
CA GLU A 133 -7.69 -5.25 7.40
C GLU A 133 -8.24 -3.85 7.67
N ALA A 134 -8.85 -3.19 6.69
CA ALA A 134 -9.48 -1.88 6.84
C ALA A 134 -10.63 -1.91 7.84
N PHE A 135 -11.49 -2.93 7.78
CA PHE A 135 -12.54 -3.14 8.80
C PHE A 135 -11.95 -3.44 10.19
N TRP A 136 -10.84 -4.17 10.27
CA TRP A 136 -10.15 -4.39 11.54
C TRP A 136 -9.63 -3.07 12.13
N TYR A 137 -9.01 -2.21 11.32
CA TYR A 137 -8.58 -0.88 11.76
C TYR A 137 -9.77 -0.02 12.19
N LEU A 138 -10.87 0.00 11.44
CA LEU A 138 -12.07 0.75 11.81
C LEU A 138 -12.57 0.36 13.21
N ARG A 139 -12.70 -0.96 13.48
CA ARG A 139 -13.07 -1.45 14.81
C ARG A 139 -12.08 -1.02 15.89
N LYS A 140 -10.78 -1.00 15.58
CA LYS A 140 -9.73 -0.55 16.50
C LYS A 140 -9.88 0.95 16.83
N PHE A 141 -10.07 1.80 15.82
CA PHE A 141 -10.26 3.24 16.00
C PHE A 141 -11.51 3.56 16.82
N VAL A 142 -12.64 2.91 16.50
CA VAL A 142 -13.88 3.05 17.27
C VAL A 142 -13.67 2.69 18.74
N LYS A 143 -13.00 1.57 19.04
CA LYS A 143 -12.69 1.18 20.43
C LYS A 143 -11.81 2.20 21.16
N MET A 144 -10.83 2.78 20.46
CA MET A 144 -9.96 3.81 21.03
C MET A 144 -10.75 5.08 21.35
N GLU A 145 -11.64 5.54 20.47
CA GLU A 145 -12.49 6.70 20.73
C GLU A 145 -13.41 6.51 21.94
N PHE A 146 -14.01 5.33 22.10
CA PHE A 146 -14.81 5.02 23.29
C PHE A 146 -13.98 5.04 24.58
N ALA A 147 -12.73 4.55 24.53
CA ALA A 147 -11.83 4.57 25.67
C ALA A 147 -11.38 6.00 26.03
N GLU A 148 -11.09 6.83 25.02
CA GLU A 148 -10.77 8.24 25.19
C GLU A 148 -11.94 8.98 25.86
N LYS A 149 -13.17 8.87 25.32
CA LYS A 149 -14.38 9.50 25.90
C LYS A 149 -14.66 9.06 27.35
N LYS A 150 -14.45 7.78 27.69
CA LYS A 150 -14.59 7.29 29.06
C LYS A 150 -13.59 7.93 30.02
N ASN A 151 -12.34 8.10 29.59
CA ASN A 151 -11.32 8.75 30.41
C ASN A 151 -11.62 10.23 30.62
N THR A 152 -12.07 10.96 29.60
CA THR A 152 -12.44 12.39 29.71
C THR A 152 -13.64 12.62 30.65
N ASN A 153 -14.62 11.71 30.62
CA ASN A 153 -15.78 11.79 31.51
C ASN A 153 -15.39 11.48 32.96
N ASN A 154 -14.50 10.51 33.21
CA ASN A 154 -14.00 10.20 34.55
C ASN A 154 -13.12 11.31 35.15
N THR A 155 -12.38 12.06 34.33
CA THR A 155 -11.62 13.23 34.80
C THR A 155 -12.52 14.42 35.14
N ASN A 156 -13.62 14.62 34.40
CA ASN A 156 -14.58 15.68 34.70
C ASN A 156 -15.41 15.39 35.96
N VAL A 157 -15.70 14.12 36.29
CA VAL A 157 -16.38 13.76 37.55
C VAL A 157 -15.48 13.98 38.78
N LYS A 158 -14.16 13.80 38.64
CA LYS A 158 -13.20 14.07 39.74
C LYS A 158 -12.94 15.56 40.01
N ALA A 159 -13.13 16.44 39.02
CA ALA A 159 -12.95 17.88 39.20
C ALA A 159 -14.15 18.58 39.89
N VAL A 160 -15.29 17.88 40.05
CA VAL A 160 -16.49 18.40 40.74
C VAL A 160 -16.57 17.92 42.19
N GLN A 161 -15.68 17.03 42.63
CA GLN A 161 -15.57 16.55 44.01
C GLN A 161 -14.41 17.24 44.75
N ASP A 162 -14.42 18.58 44.83
CA ASP A 162 -13.51 19.31 45.72
C ASP A 162 -14.17 20.57 46.33
N VAL A 163 -15.50 20.58 46.47
CA VAL A 163 -16.19 21.53 47.37
C VAL A 163 -17.41 20.85 48.01
N ASN A 164 -17.18 20.27 49.19
CA ASN A 164 -18.06 20.23 50.38
C ASN A 164 -17.94 18.92 51.16
N GLU A 165 -17.06 18.95 52.17
CA GLU A 165 -17.29 18.24 53.43
C GLU A 165 -18.50 18.87 54.14
N SER A 166 -19.56 18.10 54.36
CA SER A 166 -20.12 17.84 55.70
C SER A 166 -21.52 17.22 55.61
N GLU A 167 -21.70 16.21 56.46
CA GLU A 167 -22.96 15.68 57.03
C GLU A 167 -23.44 14.31 56.54
N GLN A 168 -23.42 13.40 57.52
CA GLN A 168 -24.01 12.07 57.54
C GLN A 168 -25.55 12.16 57.64
N CYS A 169 -26.29 11.25 56.98
CA CYS A 169 -27.11 10.23 57.65
C CYS A 169 -28.03 9.43 56.70
N THR A 170 -27.93 8.10 56.82
CA THR A 170 -29.00 7.06 56.85
C THR A 170 -30.10 6.93 55.77
N ASN A 171 -30.12 5.71 55.20
CA ASN A 171 -31.27 4.79 54.98
C ASN A 171 -32.31 4.97 53.85
N LYS A 172 -32.37 3.89 53.05
CA LYS A 172 -33.52 3.16 52.46
C LYS A 172 -34.52 3.83 51.50
N SER A 173 -34.54 3.22 50.30
CA SER A 173 -35.69 2.67 49.55
C SER A 173 -36.83 3.56 49.04
N SER A 174 -37.14 3.30 47.75
CA SER A 174 -38.44 3.41 47.04
C SER A 174 -39.07 4.78 46.86
N ASN A 175 -39.16 5.25 45.61
CA ASN A 175 -40.44 5.31 44.90
C ASN A 175 -40.31 5.71 43.42
N GLU A 176 -41.23 5.17 42.64
CA GLU A 176 -41.57 5.53 41.27
C GLU A 176 -42.16 6.95 41.19
N GLY A 177 -42.01 7.61 40.04
CA GLY A 177 -42.92 8.69 39.63
C GLY A 177 -42.30 9.84 38.82
N ALA A 178 -42.83 9.99 37.60
CA ALA A 178 -43.02 11.21 36.83
C ALA A 178 -41.83 11.91 36.14
N ASP A 179 -41.88 11.79 34.80
CA ASP A 179 -41.90 12.89 33.83
C ASP A 179 -41.09 14.15 34.16
N ASN A 180 -39.97 14.29 33.46
CA ASN A 180 -39.49 15.59 33.03
C ASN A 180 -38.95 15.44 31.60
N GLY A 181 -39.83 15.72 30.63
CA GLY A 181 -39.50 15.96 29.24
C GLY A 181 -38.54 17.16 29.08
N SER A 182 -37.27 16.96 29.42
CA SER A 182 -36.18 17.75 28.89
C SER A 182 -35.88 17.23 27.49
N SER A 183 -36.45 17.90 26.48
CA SER A 183 -36.00 17.79 25.08
C SER A 183 -34.60 18.38 24.94
N HIS A 184 -33.63 17.79 25.62
CA HIS A 184 -32.26 17.85 25.15
C HIS A 184 -32.26 17.05 23.86
N GLN A 185 -32.28 17.78 22.73
CA GLN A 185 -31.90 17.29 21.43
C GLN A 185 -30.56 16.57 21.60
N SER A 186 -30.65 15.27 21.86
CA SER A 186 -29.56 14.32 21.73
C SER A 186 -29.21 14.39 20.25
N SER A 187 -28.27 15.27 19.90
CA SER A 187 -27.54 15.12 18.66
C SER A 187 -26.96 13.72 18.75
N CYS A 188 -27.59 12.77 18.05
CA CYS A 188 -27.07 11.42 17.91
C CYS A 188 -25.65 11.58 17.35
N GLU A 189 -24.66 11.52 18.25
CA GLU A 189 -23.25 11.54 17.86
C GLU A 189 -23.05 10.28 17.03
N ARG A 190 -22.95 10.45 15.71
CA ARG A 190 -22.66 9.35 14.80
C ARG A 190 -21.27 8.83 15.10
N ASN A 191 -21.14 7.53 15.28
CA ASN A 191 -19.85 6.90 15.49
C ASN A 191 -19.12 6.74 14.15
N LEU A 192 -17.80 6.53 14.19
CA LEU A 192 -17.02 6.30 12.97
C LEU A 192 -17.55 5.12 12.13
N SER A 193 -18.15 4.10 12.76
CA SER A 193 -18.78 2.98 12.06
C SER A 193 -19.98 3.38 11.20
N ASP A 194 -20.61 4.52 11.51
CA ASP A 194 -21.76 5.04 10.77
C ASP A 194 -21.32 5.94 9.61
N ILE A 195 -20.06 6.39 9.62
CA ILE A 195 -19.48 7.34 8.67
C ILE A 195 -18.60 6.60 7.65
N VAL A 196 -17.80 5.63 8.09
CA VAL A 196 -16.81 4.93 7.29
C VAL A 196 -17.32 3.57 6.84
N SER A 197 -17.23 3.29 5.55
CA SER A 197 -17.49 1.96 4.98
C SER A 197 -16.37 1.56 4.03
N PHE A 198 -16.18 0.25 3.85
CA PHE A 198 -15.19 -0.30 2.92
C PHE A 198 -15.83 -1.32 1.99
N ARG A 199 -15.28 -1.46 0.79
CA ARG A 199 -15.75 -2.43 -0.19
C ARG A 199 -14.63 -2.91 -1.09
N GLN A 200 -14.62 -4.21 -1.36
CA GLN A 200 -13.79 -4.78 -2.40
C GLN A 200 -14.37 -4.43 -3.77
N GLU A 201 -13.59 -3.74 -4.61
CA GLU A 201 -14.02 -3.33 -5.94
C GLU A 201 -12.85 -3.03 -6.87
N ASN A 202 -12.93 -3.52 -8.12
CA ASN A 202 -12.08 -3.01 -9.20
C ASN A 202 -12.76 -1.78 -9.82
N PHE A 203 -12.34 -0.58 -9.38
CA PHE A 203 -12.94 0.69 -9.81
C PHE A 203 -12.94 0.90 -11.33
N VAL A 204 -11.91 0.40 -12.05
CA VAL A 204 -11.81 0.55 -13.52
C VAL A 204 -12.84 -0.32 -14.23
N ARG A 205 -13.11 -1.54 -13.73
CA ARG A 205 -14.00 -2.51 -14.39
C ARG A 205 -15.44 -2.51 -13.85
N SER A 206 -15.67 -2.06 -12.63
CA SER A 206 -17.00 -2.08 -12.01
C SER A 206 -17.98 -1.14 -12.73
N ARG A 207 -19.29 -1.38 -12.58
CA ARG A 207 -20.28 -0.42 -13.05
C ARG A 207 -20.39 0.73 -12.04
N PRO A 208 -20.47 1.99 -12.50
CA PRO A 208 -20.71 3.10 -11.59
C PRO A 208 -22.07 2.91 -10.90
N HIS A 209 -22.11 3.21 -9.60
CA HIS A 209 -23.35 3.19 -8.83
C HIS A 209 -24.10 4.51 -8.99
N ASP A 210 -25.40 4.51 -8.69
CA ASP A 210 -26.26 5.70 -8.74
C ASP A 210 -25.97 6.73 -7.63
N LYS A 211 -24.92 6.50 -6.83
CA LYS A 211 -24.49 7.42 -5.77
C LYS A 211 -23.50 8.45 -6.33
N GLN A 212 -23.75 9.72 -6.04
CA GLN A 212 -22.81 10.81 -6.28
C GLN A 212 -22.08 11.24 -5.00
N TYR A 213 -20.89 11.81 -5.18
CA TYR A 213 -19.97 12.21 -4.13
C TYR A 213 -19.62 13.70 -4.25
N ASP A 214 -19.37 14.34 -3.13
CA ASP A 214 -18.84 15.70 -3.07
C ASP A 214 -17.33 15.71 -3.27
N THR A 215 -16.63 14.69 -2.75
CA THR A 215 -15.17 14.58 -2.83
C THR A 215 -14.73 13.18 -3.18
N ILE A 216 -13.83 13.06 -4.14
CA ILE A 216 -13.23 11.78 -4.53
C ILE A 216 -11.71 11.89 -4.39
N LEU A 217 -11.12 10.95 -3.65
CA LEU A 217 -9.69 10.80 -3.44
C LEU A 217 -9.16 9.72 -4.39
N CYS A 218 -8.05 10.00 -5.05
CA CYS A 218 -7.26 9.03 -5.81
C CYS A 218 -5.78 9.24 -5.46
N LEU A 219 -5.38 8.65 -4.34
CA LEU A 219 -4.09 8.91 -3.72
C LEU A 219 -3.10 7.78 -3.98
N SER A 220 -2.06 8.03 -4.78
CA SER A 220 -1.06 7.02 -5.14
C SER A 220 -1.66 5.77 -5.80
N VAL A 221 -2.63 5.94 -6.72
CA VAL A 221 -3.29 4.82 -7.42
C VAL A 221 -3.09 4.86 -8.93
N THR A 222 -2.94 6.05 -9.54
CA THR A 222 -2.92 6.19 -11.01
C THR A 222 -1.87 5.32 -11.69
N LYS A 223 -0.67 5.19 -11.12
CA LYS A 223 0.35 4.27 -11.65
C LYS A 223 -0.13 2.84 -11.75
N TRP A 224 -0.82 2.34 -10.72
CA TRP A 224 -1.26 0.96 -10.69
C TRP A 224 -2.42 0.72 -11.65
N ILE A 225 -3.28 1.70 -11.85
CA ILE A 225 -4.29 1.67 -12.92
C ILE A 225 -3.59 1.61 -14.28
N HIS A 226 -2.66 2.53 -14.51
CA HIS A 226 -1.96 2.66 -15.79
C HIS A 226 -1.16 1.39 -16.13
N LEU A 227 -0.43 0.80 -15.19
CA LEU A 227 0.35 -0.41 -15.43
C LEU A 227 -0.50 -1.67 -15.71
N ASN A 228 -1.75 -1.72 -15.26
CA ASN A 228 -2.63 -2.88 -15.43
C ASN A 228 -3.67 -2.71 -16.56
N TRP A 229 -4.03 -1.48 -16.91
CA TRP A 229 -5.10 -1.22 -17.89
C TRP A 229 -4.73 -0.13 -18.92
N GLY A 230 -3.48 0.32 -18.97
CA GLY A 230 -3.01 1.31 -19.94
C GLY A 230 -3.66 2.68 -19.79
N ASP A 231 -3.51 3.51 -20.83
CA ASP A 231 -4.16 4.82 -20.92
C ASP A 231 -5.68 4.69 -20.89
N ASP A 232 -6.25 3.66 -21.54
CA ASP A 232 -7.68 3.38 -21.53
C ASP A 232 -8.23 3.21 -20.10
N GLY A 233 -7.47 2.54 -19.23
CA GLY A 233 -7.80 2.39 -17.82
C GLY A 233 -7.84 3.72 -17.07
N LEU A 234 -6.87 4.61 -17.34
CA LEU A 234 -6.84 5.96 -16.75
C LEU A 234 -7.99 6.82 -17.26
N ILE A 235 -8.22 6.84 -18.58
CA ILE A 235 -9.31 7.60 -19.21
C ILE A 235 -10.66 7.13 -18.65
N THR A 236 -10.86 5.81 -18.55
CA THR A 236 -12.06 5.21 -17.95
C THR A 236 -12.23 5.62 -16.50
N ALA A 237 -11.16 5.56 -15.69
CA ALA A 237 -11.21 5.94 -14.29
C ALA A 237 -11.56 7.44 -14.12
N PHE A 238 -10.92 8.33 -14.87
CA PHE A 238 -11.21 9.77 -14.80
C PHE A 238 -12.61 10.11 -15.29
N GLY A 239 -13.08 9.47 -16.37
CA GLY A 239 -14.47 9.61 -16.83
C GLY A 239 -15.50 9.17 -15.79
N LYS A 240 -15.21 8.09 -15.05
CA LYS A 240 -16.04 7.65 -13.92
C LYS A 240 -16.03 8.63 -12.77
N ILE A 241 -14.84 9.11 -12.36
CA ILE A 241 -14.68 10.10 -11.30
C ILE A 241 -15.51 11.35 -11.62
N TRP A 242 -15.42 11.85 -12.85
CA TRP A 242 -16.20 13.01 -13.30
C TRP A 242 -17.71 12.78 -13.19
N ARG A 243 -18.21 11.61 -13.61
CA ARG A 243 -19.65 11.27 -13.52
C ARG A 243 -20.15 11.07 -12.08
N LEU A 244 -19.28 10.60 -11.20
CA LEU A 244 -19.60 10.34 -9.80
C LEU A 244 -19.53 11.61 -8.95
N LEU A 245 -18.84 12.66 -9.40
CA LEU A 245 -18.79 13.95 -8.70
C LEU A 245 -20.08 14.73 -8.91
N ARG A 246 -20.59 15.33 -7.84
CA ARG A 246 -21.63 16.36 -7.92
C ARG A 246 -21.07 17.63 -8.58
N PRO A 247 -21.93 18.48 -9.18
CA PRO A 247 -21.51 19.81 -9.60
C PRO A 247 -20.83 20.57 -8.45
N GLY A 248 -19.64 21.11 -8.70
CA GLY A 248 -18.82 21.76 -7.66
C GLY A 248 -18.04 20.81 -6.75
N GLY A 249 -18.08 19.50 -6.99
CA GLY A 249 -17.31 18.52 -6.24
C GLY A 249 -15.80 18.61 -6.47
N VAL A 250 -15.04 18.04 -5.55
CA VAL A 250 -13.57 18.10 -5.52
C VAL A 250 -12.96 16.75 -5.87
N PHE A 251 -12.08 16.75 -6.88
CA PHE A 251 -11.21 15.61 -7.16
C PHE A 251 -9.81 15.85 -6.59
N VAL A 252 -9.38 15.00 -5.66
CA VAL A 252 -8.04 15.07 -5.05
C VAL A 252 -7.16 13.97 -5.63
N LEU A 253 -6.13 14.36 -6.37
CA LEU A 253 -5.23 13.46 -7.09
C LEU A 253 -3.80 13.55 -6.54
N GLU A 254 -3.22 12.41 -6.14
CA GLU A 254 -1.78 12.27 -5.86
C GLU A 254 -1.19 11.26 -6.87
N PRO A 255 -0.67 11.71 -8.02
CA PRO A 255 -0.07 10.80 -8.99
C PRO A 255 1.36 10.42 -8.59
N GLN A 256 1.77 9.19 -8.87
CA GLN A 256 3.17 8.77 -8.64
C GLN A 256 4.09 9.22 -9.78
N PRO A 257 5.36 9.55 -9.48
CA PRO A 257 6.33 9.96 -10.50
C PRO A 257 6.72 8.81 -11.42
N TRP A 258 7.14 9.16 -12.64
CA TRP A 258 7.55 8.21 -13.69
C TRP A 258 8.66 7.24 -13.25
N SER A 259 9.63 7.70 -12.45
CA SER A 259 10.70 6.84 -11.89
C SER A 259 10.17 5.66 -11.03
N SER A 260 8.92 5.74 -10.54
CA SER A 260 8.24 4.62 -9.88
C SER A 260 7.68 3.59 -10.87
N TYR A 261 7.32 4.00 -12.09
CA TYR A 261 6.86 3.10 -13.16
C TYR A 261 8.00 2.19 -13.62
N GLU A 262 9.18 2.76 -13.89
CA GLU A 262 10.34 1.99 -14.35
C GLU A 262 10.67 0.82 -13.43
N ARG A 263 10.61 1.05 -12.11
CA ARG A 263 10.87 0.03 -11.08
C ARG A 263 9.80 -1.07 -11.01
N ASN A 264 8.58 -0.78 -11.44
CA ASN A 264 7.41 -1.65 -11.26
C ASN A 264 6.81 -2.15 -12.59
N ARG A 265 7.41 -1.82 -13.74
CA ARG A 265 6.89 -2.21 -15.08
C ARG A 265 6.71 -3.72 -15.30
N ARG A 266 7.35 -4.55 -14.48
CA ARG A 266 7.33 -6.02 -14.57
C ARG A 266 6.41 -6.70 -13.56
N VAL A 267 5.64 -5.94 -12.77
CA VAL A 267 4.82 -6.53 -11.70
C VAL A 267 3.34 -6.66 -12.03
N SER A 268 2.84 -6.01 -13.08
CA SER A 268 1.40 -6.05 -13.42
C SER A 268 0.94 -7.45 -13.83
N GLU A 269 -0.36 -7.72 -13.69
CA GLU A 269 -0.94 -8.99 -14.16
C GLU A 269 -0.76 -9.13 -15.67
N VAL A 270 -0.89 -8.04 -16.41
CA VAL A 270 -0.65 -7.97 -17.86
C VAL A 270 0.76 -8.47 -18.20
N TYR A 271 1.79 -7.96 -17.51
CA TYR A 271 3.16 -8.40 -17.73
C TYR A 271 3.35 -9.88 -17.36
N SER A 272 2.71 -10.34 -16.28
CA SER A 272 2.78 -11.73 -15.84
C SER A 272 2.16 -12.69 -16.87
N PHE A 273 1.05 -12.29 -17.49
CA PHE A 273 0.40 -13.03 -18.56
C PHE A 273 1.30 -13.16 -19.79
N TYR A 274 1.89 -12.04 -20.26
CA TYR A 274 2.81 -12.04 -21.41
C TYR A 274 4.04 -12.93 -21.24
N ILE A 275 4.62 -13.00 -20.03
CA ILE A 275 5.77 -13.89 -19.78
C ILE A 275 5.34 -15.35 -19.78
N ASN A 276 4.16 -15.66 -19.23
CA ASN A 276 3.69 -17.04 -19.20
C ASN A 276 3.38 -17.54 -20.61
N GLU A 277 2.73 -16.76 -21.47
CA GLU A 277 2.46 -17.19 -22.87
C GLU A 277 3.75 -17.41 -23.69
N ASN A 278 4.77 -16.57 -23.52
CA ASN A 278 6.02 -16.68 -24.29
C ASN A 278 7.00 -17.77 -23.80
N ASN A 279 6.72 -18.45 -22.67
CA ASN A 279 7.55 -19.57 -22.19
C ASN A 279 6.97 -20.96 -22.56
N TYR A 280 5.78 -21.00 -23.20
CA TYR A 280 5.15 -22.23 -23.67
C TYR A 280 5.05 -22.31 -25.22
N GLY A 281 5.72 -21.39 -25.93
CA GLY A 281 5.81 -21.35 -27.40
C GLY A 281 7.15 -21.84 -27.93
#